data_AF-A0A942EAS2-F1
#
_entry.id   AF-A0A942EAS2-F1
#
_cell.length_a   1.000
_cell.length_b   1.000
_cell.length_c   1.000
_cell.angle_alpha   90.00
_cell.angle_beta   90.00
_cell.angle_gamma   90.00
#
_symmetry.space_group_name_H-M   'P 1'
#
loop_
_entity.id
_entity.type
_entity.pdbx_description
1 polymer ?
#
loop_
_entity_poly.entity_id
_entity_poly.type
_entity_poly.pdbx_seq_one_letter_code
_entity_poly.pdbx_strand_id
1 'polypeptide(L)'
;MSGVYTVSTDADNPRWVSFYVDDSSLTKLPRMNNNTRALWFTFNNHEQDLNAFGTKAKSGRATIVIDNYRIHRAETDAFNTADLVRVVRLD
;
A
#
# COMPACT_ATOMS: atom_id res chain seq x y z
N MET A 1 1.86 -7.63 7.54
CA MET A 1 0.40 -7.49 7.30
C MET A 1 0.05 -8.10 5.97
N SER A 2 -1.19 -8.53 5.81
CA SER A 2 -1.70 -9.13 4.57
C SER A 2 -2.71 -8.21 3.91
N GLY A 3 -2.83 -8.33 2.58
CA GLY A 3 -3.69 -7.47 1.79
C GLY A 3 -3.61 -7.77 0.30
N VAL A 4 -4.30 -6.93 -0.47
CA VAL A 4 -4.29 -6.95 -1.93
C VAL A 4 -3.42 -5.81 -2.42
N TYR A 5 -2.45 -6.11 -3.28
CA TYR A 5 -1.67 -5.10 -3.97
C TYR A 5 -2.17 -4.91 -5.40
N THR A 6 -2.01 -3.70 -5.93
CA THR A 6 -2.25 -3.36 -7.33
C THR A 6 -1.07 -2.53 -7.83
N VAL A 7 -0.43 -2.98 -8.90
CA VAL A 7 0.58 -2.21 -9.63
C VAL A 7 -0.14 -1.41 -10.71
N SER A 8 -0.15 -0.08 -10.60
CA SER A 8 -0.69 0.79 -11.65
C SER A 8 0.37 1.08 -12.71
N THR A 9 -0.04 1.07 -13.97
CA THR A 9 0.78 1.48 -15.13
C THR A 9 0.15 2.62 -15.89
N ASP A 10 -0.71 3.40 -15.22
CA ASP A 10 -1.39 4.52 -15.87
C ASP A 10 -0.37 5.50 -16.46
N ALA A 11 -0.64 6.03 -17.65
CA ALA A 11 0.29 6.93 -18.33
C ALA A 11 0.40 8.28 -17.62
N ASP A 12 -0.68 8.66 -16.91
CA ASP A 12 -0.81 9.94 -16.22
C ASP A 12 -0.29 9.91 -14.77
N ASN A 13 0.05 8.73 -14.23
CA ASN A 13 0.62 8.59 -12.89
C ASN A 13 1.90 7.75 -12.92
N PRO A 14 3.02 8.21 -12.33
CA PRO A 14 4.23 7.40 -12.23
C PRO A 14 3.89 6.06 -11.55
N ARG A 15 4.44 4.96 -12.08
CA ARG A 15 4.14 3.59 -11.62
C ARG A 15 4.20 3.50 -10.10
N TRP A 16 3.09 3.14 -9.48
CA TRP A 16 2.93 3.09 -8.04
C TRP A 16 2.18 1.82 -7.65
N VAL A 17 2.55 1.27 -6.49
CA VAL A 17 1.87 0.11 -5.90
C VAL A 17 0.93 0.59 -4.81
N SER A 18 -0.35 0.30 -4.96
CA SER A 18 -1.36 0.52 -3.93
C SER A 18 -1.59 -0.77 -3.17
N PHE A 19 -1.63 -0.70 -1.83
CA PHE A 19 -1.84 -1.84 -0.95
C PHE A 19 -3.10 -1.65 -0.10
N TYR A 20 -4.09 -2.50 -0.30
CA TYR A 20 -5.34 -2.55 0.46
C TYR A 20 -5.22 -3.59 1.57
N VAL A 21 -5.37 -3.16 2.82
CA VAL A 21 -5.14 -3.99 4.00
C VAL A 21 -6.35 -4.89 4.26
N ASP A 22 -6.12 -6.19 4.47
CA ASP A 22 -7.19 -7.11 4.87
C ASP A 22 -7.75 -6.75 6.25
N ASP A 23 -9.03 -7.05 6.50
CA ASP A 23 -9.70 -6.81 7.79
C ASP A 23 -8.92 -7.38 8.99
N SER A 24 -8.35 -8.58 8.83
CA SER A 24 -7.53 -9.26 9.85
C SER A 24 -6.23 -8.53 10.20
N SER A 25 -5.78 -7.60 9.34
CA SER A 25 -4.57 -6.81 9.52
C SER A 25 -4.84 -5.35 9.90
N LEU A 26 -6.11 -4.89 9.92
CA LEU A 26 -6.46 -3.50 10.23
C LEU A 26 -5.99 -3.07 11.62
N THR A 27 -6.01 -3.97 12.61
CA THR A 27 -5.57 -3.69 13.98
C THR A 27 -4.06 -3.45 14.12
N LYS A 28 -3.28 -3.72 13.07
CA LYS A 28 -1.82 -3.52 13.04
C LYS A 28 -1.42 -2.10 12.65
N LEU A 29 -2.39 -1.27 12.26
CA LEU A 29 -2.16 0.10 11.82
C LEU A 29 -2.99 1.08 12.65
N PRO A 30 -2.44 2.26 12.96
CA PRO A 30 -3.23 3.30 13.58
C PRO A 30 -4.38 3.70 12.65
N ARG A 31 -5.56 3.87 13.21
CA ARG A 31 -6.76 4.32 12.49
C ARG A 31 -7.43 5.42 13.29
N MET A 32 -7.91 6.45 12.60
CA MET A 32 -8.72 7.48 13.25
C MET A 32 -10.13 6.93 13.52
N ASN A 33 -10.67 7.19 14.72
CA ASN A 33 -11.95 6.65 15.19
C ASN A 33 -13.15 6.96 14.27
N ASN A 34 -13.07 8.00 13.44
CA ASN A 34 -14.13 8.45 12.53
C ASN A 34 -13.86 8.12 11.05
N ASN A 35 -12.75 7.44 10.73
CA ASN A 35 -12.43 7.12 9.34
C ASN A 35 -12.99 5.75 8.96
N THR A 36 -14.13 5.75 8.26
CA THR A 36 -14.82 4.54 7.77
C THR A 36 -14.28 4.02 6.44
N ARG A 37 -13.34 4.73 5.80
CA ARG A 37 -12.78 4.33 4.50
C ARG A 37 -11.99 3.03 4.61
N ALA A 38 -11.93 2.29 3.50
CA ALA A 38 -11.02 1.16 3.37
C ALA A 38 -9.58 1.63 3.64
N LEU A 39 -8.84 0.88 4.45
CA LEU A 39 -7.47 1.23 4.80
C LEU A 39 -6.55 0.78 3.67
N TRP A 40 -6.03 1.74 2.94
CA TRP A 40 -5.04 1.52 1.92
C TRP A 40 -3.95 2.57 1.98
N PHE A 41 -2.80 2.24 1.40
CA PHE A 41 -1.64 3.12 1.33
C PHE A 41 -0.78 2.81 0.09
N THR A 42 0.18 3.70 -0.16
CA THR A 42 1.20 3.56 -1.20
C THR A 42 2.58 3.49 -0.55
N PHE A 43 3.58 3.01 -1.28
CA PHE A 43 4.95 2.98 -0.76
C PHE A 43 5.71 4.26 -1.10
N ASN A 44 6.52 4.78 -0.17
CA ASN A 44 7.38 5.93 -0.44
C ASN A 44 8.66 5.52 -1.21
N ASN A 45 9.05 4.24 -1.16
CA ASN A 45 10.28 3.71 -1.74
C ASN A 45 10.02 2.98 -3.07
N HIS A 46 9.74 3.77 -4.12
CA HIS A 46 9.31 3.32 -5.45
C HIS A 46 10.25 2.34 -6.19
N GLU A 47 11.55 2.33 -5.87
CA GLU A 47 12.45 1.35 -6.48
C GLU A 47 12.25 -0.04 -5.84
N GLN A 48 12.06 -0.05 -4.52
CA GLN A 48 11.97 -1.28 -3.74
C GLN A 48 10.63 -1.98 -3.93
N ASP A 49 9.53 -1.24 -4.01
CA ASP A 49 8.21 -1.82 -4.28
C ASP A 49 8.12 -2.35 -5.73
N LEU A 50 8.62 -1.64 -6.74
CA LEU A 50 8.62 -2.12 -8.13
C LEU A 50 9.53 -3.33 -8.34
N ASN A 51 10.65 -3.42 -7.63
CA ASN A 51 11.48 -4.64 -7.64
C ASN A 51 10.74 -5.83 -7.01
N ALA A 52 9.94 -5.60 -5.96
CA ALA A 52 9.26 -6.67 -5.24
C ALA A 52 7.95 -7.12 -5.91
N PHE A 53 7.16 -6.18 -6.40
CA PHE A 53 5.86 -6.43 -7.02
C PHE A 53 5.95 -6.51 -8.54
N GLY A 54 7.04 -6.05 -9.15
CA GLY A 54 7.20 -5.98 -10.59
C GLY A 54 6.54 -4.74 -11.19
N THR A 55 6.77 -4.55 -12.49
CA THR A 55 6.43 -3.31 -13.20
C THR A 55 5.24 -3.44 -14.16
N LYS A 56 4.65 -4.64 -14.27
CA LYS A 56 3.49 -4.89 -15.13
C LYS A 56 2.21 -4.66 -14.35
N ALA A 57 1.20 -4.10 -15.02
CA ALA A 57 -0.13 -3.97 -14.43
C ALA A 57 -0.63 -5.33 -13.97
N LYS A 58 -0.87 -5.46 -12.67
CA LYS A 58 -1.42 -6.66 -12.06
C LYS A 58 -1.93 -6.35 -10.66
N SER A 59 -2.77 -7.24 -10.16
CA SER A 59 -3.17 -7.30 -8.77
C SER A 59 -2.98 -8.70 -8.25
N GLY A 60 -2.74 -8.83 -6.95
CA GLY A 60 -2.55 -10.12 -6.29
C GLY A 60 -2.62 -9.96 -4.78
N ARG A 61 -2.46 -11.08 -4.07
CA ARG A 61 -2.40 -11.03 -2.60
C ARG A 61 -0.94 -11.02 -2.15
N ALA A 62 -0.65 -10.31 -1.07
CA ALA A 62 0.68 -10.34 -0.50
C ALA A 62 0.65 -10.20 1.01
N THR A 63 1.69 -10.75 1.63
CA THR A 63 2.03 -10.48 3.03
C THR A 63 3.34 -9.72 3.06
N ILE A 64 3.34 -8.55 3.70
CA ILE A 64 4.46 -7.61 3.71
C ILE A 64 4.83 -7.17 5.12
N VAL A 65 6.05 -6.67 5.28
CA VAL A 65 6.48 -5.88 6.43
C VAL A 65 6.70 -4.47 5.94
N ILE A 66 6.15 -3.51 6.68
CA ILE A 66 6.28 -2.08 6.40
C ILE A 66 6.80 -1.35 7.62
N ASP A 67 7.35 -0.16 7.39
CA ASP A 67 7.75 0.79 8.42
C ASP A 67 7.30 2.20 8.03
N ASN A 68 7.49 3.19 8.91
CA ASN A 68 7.22 4.61 8.67
C ASN A 68 5.82 4.88 8.11
N TYR A 69 4.80 4.17 8.61
CA TYR A 69 3.41 4.38 8.21
C TYR A 69 2.94 5.78 8.60
N ARG A 70 2.46 6.55 7.62
CA ARG A 70 1.97 7.92 7.79
C ARG A 70 0.55 8.03 7.27
N ILE A 71 -0.31 8.59 8.12
CA ILE A 71 -1.67 8.97 7.74
C ILE A 71 -1.62 10.39 7.21
N HIS A 72 -1.90 10.57 5.92
CA HIS A 72 -1.94 11.90 5.30
C HIS A 72 -3.38 12.42 5.29
N ARG A 73 -3.57 13.65 5.76
CA ARG A 73 -4.88 14.31 5.83
C ARG A 73 -4.86 15.55 4.96
N ALA A 74 -5.39 15.45 3.75
CA ALA A 74 -5.69 16.59 2.89
C ALA A 74 -7.14 16.54 2.39
N GLU A 75 -7.68 17.70 2.02
CA GLU A 75 -9.08 17.83 1.58
C GLU A 75 -9.34 17.13 0.23
N THR A 76 -8.32 16.92 -0.60
CA THR A 76 -8.36 16.06 -1.80
C THR A 76 -7.01 15.35 -2.04
N ASP A 77 -7.05 14.16 -2.64
CA ASP A 77 -5.94 13.33 -3.14
C ASP A 77 -4.73 13.04 -2.23
N ALA A 78 -4.93 13.05 -0.90
CA ALA A 78 -3.94 12.49 0.03
C ALA A 78 -4.21 11.01 0.31
N PHE A 79 -3.17 10.20 0.12
CA PHE A 79 -3.18 8.77 0.44
C PHE A 79 -2.23 8.50 1.60
N ASN A 80 -2.53 7.49 2.42
CA ASN A 80 -1.58 7.05 3.44
C ASN A 80 -0.33 6.52 2.76
N THR A 81 0.82 6.60 3.42
CA THR A 81 2.07 6.06 2.88
C THR A 81 2.81 5.19 3.90
N ALA A 82 3.69 4.33 3.41
CA ALA A 82 4.61 3.53 4.23
C ALA A 82 5.88 3.18 3.46
N ASP A 83 6.91 2.72 4.14
CA ASP A 83 8.11 2.17 3.51
C ASP A 83 7.99 0.65 3.43
N LEU A 84 8.20 0.07 2.25
CA LEU A 84 8.29 -1.39 2.12
C LEU A 84 9.60 -1.87 2.73
N VAL A 85 9.54 -2.64 3.81
CA VAL A 85 10.73 -3.29 4.38
C VAL A 85 11.04 -4.58 3.64
N ARG A 86 10.04 -5.45 3.47
CA ARG A 86 10.16 -6.70 2.70
C ARG A 86 8.80 -7.33 2.37
N VAL A 87 8.78 -8.15 1.32
CA VAL A 87 7.67 -9.06 1.00
C VAL A 87 7.94 -10.42 1.65
N VAL A 88 6.99 -10.91 2.44
CA VAL A 88 7.03 -12.23 3.08
C VAL A 88 6.45 -13.29 2.13
N ARG A 89 5.38 -12.94 1.41
CA ARG A 89 4.68 -13.83 0.50
C ARG A 89 3.97 -13.01 -0.59
N LEU A 90 3.96 -13.55 -1.80
CA LEU A 90 3.26 -13.01 -2.97
C LEU A 90 2.49 -14.15 -3.63
N ASP A 91 1.17 -13.99 -3.78
CA ASP A 91 0.25 -14.96 -4.40
C ASP A 91 -0.35 -14.37 -5.69
#